data_AF-A0A7S2D138-F1
#
_entry.id   AF-A0A7S2D138-F1
#
_cell.length_a   1.000
_cell.length_b   1.000
_cell.length_c   1.000
_cell.angle_alpha   90.00
_cell.angle_beta   90.00
_cell.angle_gamma   90.00
#
_symmetry.space_group_name_H-M   'P 1'
#
loop_
_entity.id
_entity.type
_entity.pdbx_description
1 polymer ?
#
loop_
_entity_poly.entity_id
_entity_poly.type
_entity_poly.pdbx_seq_one_letter_code
_entity_poly.pdbx_strand_id
1 'polypeptide(L)'
;LVALGKLGDTDDDAESWAFASTITNTFWMETLAVNMSILVASLSLLFFSFSGVTMGDHKVNLTVSACAFIIGPLLYWCSCLFVSWNGASGFLVFLCGQVFFGIGVSMAAMTVGPYLAEIAPPQNRGAYGAVQEFGAVLGICISLCYAAILDRCSWSATYFAVYWAPGWLSAVVMLACLKWTVETPRACLLQGRDADAVATFSYLCPGASNNLLQSTVDEIR
;
A
#
# COMPACT_ATOMS: atom_id res chain seq x y z
N LEU A 1 19.28 -19.82 11.63
CA LEU A 1 20.40 -20.81 11.61
C LEU A 1 21.49 -20.52 12.65
N VAL A 2 21.78 -19.26 13.00
CA VAL A 2 22.71 -18.92 14.12
C VAL A 2 22.14 -19.31 15.51
N ALA A 3 20.81 -19.32 15.67
CA ALA A 3 20.16 -19.74 16.92
C ALA A 3 20.28 -21.26 17.21
N LEU A 4 20.45 -22.10 16.17
CA LEU A 4 20.57 -23.55 16.33
C LEU A 4 21.96 -23.98 16.86
N GLY A 5 22.98 -23.14 16.71
CA GLY A 5 24.34 -23.43 17.22
C GLY A 5 24.50 -23.23 18.73
N LYS A 6 23.55 -22.54 19.39
CA LYS A 6 23.57 -22.32 20.84
C LYS A 6 22.80 -23.39 21.64
N LEU A 7 22.14 -24.33 20.97
CA LEU A 7 21.37 -25.41 21.60
C LEU A 7 22.23 -26.59 22.08
N GLY A 8 23.54 -26.56 21.84
CA GLY A 8 24.44 -27.66 22.17
C GLY A 8 25.07 -27.62 23.56
N ASP A 9 24.86 -26.57 24.37
CA ASP A 9 25.73 -26.34 25.54
C ASP A 9 25.04 -25.72 26.78
N THR A 10 23.75 -25.97 27.01
CA THR A 10 23.09 -25.52 28.24
C THR A 10 22.18 -26.59 28.83
N ASP A 11 22.65 -27.22 29.91
CA ASP A 11 22.00 -28.23 30.76
C ASP A 11 20.78 -27.73 31.58
N ASP A 12 20.15 -26.62 31.18
CA ASP A 12 18.94 -26.10 31.83
C ASP A 12 17.75 -26.19 30.88
N ASP A 13 17.10 -27.36 30.89
CA ASP A 13 15.91 -27.67 30.09
C ASP A 13 14.88 -26.54 30.15
N ALA A 14 14.65 -25.97 31.34
CA ALA A 14 13.67 -24.90 31.58
C ALA A 14 13.97 -23.61 30.80
N GLU A 15 15.24 -23.22 30.67
CA GLU A 15 15.63 -22.04 29.89
C GLU A 15 15.51 -22.30 28.39
N SER A 16 15.81 -23.53 27.96
CA SER A 16 15.62 -23.96 26.57
C SER A 16 14.14 -23.93 26.15
N TRP A 17 13.23 -24.38 27.00
CA TRP A 17 11.78 -24.37 26.76
C TRP A 17 11.20 -22.95 26.80
N ALA A 18 11.69 -22.09 27.70
CA ALA A 18 11.30 -20.67 27.77
C ALA A 18 11.77 -19.89 26.52
N PHE A 19 12.98 -20.17 26.04
CA PHE A 19 13.52 -19.58 24.82
C PHE A 19 12.78 -20.08 23.56
N ALA A 20 12.55 -21.40 23.45
CA ALA A 20 11.82 -22.00 22.33
C ALA A 20 10.37 -21.49 22.26
N SER A 21 9.68 -21.37 23.40
CA SER A 21 8.32 -20.83 23.45
C SER A 21 8.27 -19.34 23.10
N THR A 22 9.27 -18.55 23.52
CA THR A 22 9.35 -17.11 23.15
C THR A 22 9.52 -16.90 21.65
N ILE A 23 10.40 -17.67 21.00
CA ILE A 23 10.59 -17.62 19.54
C ILE A 23 9.31 -18.03 18.82
N THR A 24 8.70 -19.14 19.26
CA THR A 24 7.51 -19.69 18.63
C THR A 24 6.35 -18.70 18.73
N ASN A 25 6.11 -18.12 19.92
CA ASN A 25 5.08 -17.11 20.14
C ASN A 25 5.31 -15.85 19.31
N THR A 26 6.55 -15.35 19.23
CA THR A 26 6.89 -14.17 18.41
C THR A 26 6.61 -14.42 16.92
N PHE A 27 6.99 -15.60 16.42
CA PHE A 27 6.75 -15.99 15.03
C PHE A 27 5.26 -16.09 14.69
N TRP A 28 4.46 -16.69 15.58
CA TRP A 28 3.01 -16.77 15.40
C TRP A 28 2.36 -15.38 15.41
N MET A 29 2.80 -14.48 16.28
CA MET A 29 2.24 -13.12 16.40
C MET A 29 2.51 -12.29 15.14
N GLU A 30 3.74 -12.33 14.60
CA GLU A 30 4.08 -11.67 13.33
C GLU A 30 3.29 -12.26 12.16
N THR A 31 3.21 -13.59 12.09
CA THR A 31 2.46 -14.30 11.03
C THR A 31 0.97 -13.96 11.08
N LEU A 32 0.37 -13.93 12.26
CA LEU A 32 -1.03 -13.53 12.44
C LEU A 32 -1.26 -12.08 12.01
N ALA A 33 -0.37 -11.16 12.39
CA ALA A 33 -0.51 -9.77 12.01
C ALA A 33 -0.45 -9.56 10.50
N VAL A 34 0.48 -10.21 9.80
CA VAL A 34 0.58 -10.13 8.33
C VAL A 34 -0.66 -10.71 7.65
N ASN A 35 -1.13 -11.89 8.08
CA ASN A 35 -2.33 -12.51 7.52
C ASN A 35 -3.59 -11.65 7.73
N MET A 36 -3.73 -11.03 8.91
CA MET A 36 -4.82 -10.09 9.18
C MET A 36 -4.77 -8.89 8.25
N SER A 37 -3.59 -8.38 7.95
CA SER A 37 -3.40 -7.25 7.02
C SER A 37 -3.88 -7.59 5.62
N ILE A 38 -3.54 -8.79 5.13
CA ILE A 38 -3.97 -9.30 3.82
C ILE A 38 -5.49 -9.50 3.79
N LEU A 39 -6.07 -10.05 4.87
CA LEU A 39 -7.52 -10.22 4.98
C LEU A 39 -8.25 -8.87 4.96
N VAL A 40 -7.77 -7.88 5.73
CA VAL A 40 -8.33 -6.53 5.74
C VAL A 40 -8.19 -5.87 4.37
N ALA A 41 -7.03 -6.01 3.73
CA ALA A 41 -6.82 -5.48 2.39
C ALA A 41 -7.81 -6.09 1.39
N SER A 42 -8.01 -7.41 1.43
CA SER A 42 -8.95 -8.12 0.55
C SER A 42 -10.40 -7.70 0.78
N LEU A 43 -10.84 -7.61 2.04
CA LEU A 43 -12.20 -7.19 2.39
C LEU A 43 -12.46 -5.73 2.01
N SER A 44 -11.49 -4.85 2.23
CA SER A 44 -11.61 -3.42 1.89
C SER A 44 -11.64 -3.21 0.38
N LEU A 45 -10.86 -3.96 -0.41
CA LEU A 45 -10.95 -3.93 -1.88
C LEU A 45 -12.36 -4.27 -2.37
N LEU A 46 -12.97 -5.33 -1.82
CA LEU A 46 -14.33 -5.74 -2.18
C LEU A 46 -15.35 -4.65 -1.80
N PHE A 47 -15.21 -4.07 -0.60
CA PHE A 47 -16.08 -3.00 -0.15
C PHE A 47 -16.00 -1.78 -1.07
N PHE A 48 -14.79 -1.30 -1.38
CA PHE A 48 -14.61 -0.14 -2.24
C PHE A 48 -15.09 -0.40 -3.68
N SER A 49 -14.90 -1.62 -4.18
CA SER A 49 -15.40 -2.03 -5.49
C SER A 49 -16.94 -1.97 -5.54
N PHE A 50 -17.61 -2.35 -4.45
CA PHE A 50 -19.06 -2.30 -4.35
C PHE A 50 -19.59 -0.87 -4.13
N SER A 51 -18.90 -0.06 -3.32
CA SER A 51 -19.32 1.32 -3.01
C SER A 51 -19.22 2.29 -4.18
N GLY A 52 -18.77 1.87 -5.36
CA GLY A 52 -18.68 2.73 -6.54
C GLY A 52 -17.70 3.88 -6.37
N VAL A 53 -16.72 3.76 -5.46
CA VAL A 53 -15.65 4.74 -5.23
C VAL A 53 -14.88 5.05 -6.54
N THR A 54 -14.95 4.16 -7.52
CA THR A 54 -14.53 4.35 -8.92
C THR A 54 -15.21 5.50 -9.68
N MET A 55 -16.28 6.12 -9.17
CA MET A 55 -17.10 7.06 -9.96
C MET A 55 -16.86 8.55 -9.70
N GLY A 56 -16.14 8.92 -8.64
CA GLY A 56 -16.11 10.30 -8.16
C GLY A 56 -14.90 11.10 -8.64
N ASP A 57 -13.71 10.76 -8.17
CA ASP A 57 -12.50 11.54 -8.43
C ASP A 57 -11.26 10.73 -8.04
N HIS A 58 -10.39 10.40 -9.00
CA HIS A 58 -9.17 9.63 -8.72
C HIS A 58 -8.28 10.34 -7.69
N LYS A 59 -8.26 11.68 -7.70
CA LYS A 59 -7.48 12.50 -6.76
C LYS A 59 -8.01 12.43 -5.32
N VAL A 60 -9.33 12.42 -5.14
CA VAL A 60 -9.95 12.33 -3.80
C VAL A 60 -9.66 10.95 -3.22
N ASN A 61 -9.83 9.89 -4.00
CA ASN A 61 -9.54 8.52 -3.56
C ASN A 61 -8.07 8.34 -3.17
N LEU A 62 -7.16 8.89 -3.98
CA LEU A 62 -5.72 8.84 -3.72
C LEU A 62 -5.35 9.67 -2.47
N THR A 63 -6.04 10.78 -2.22
CA THR A 63 -5.86 11.59 -1.00
C THR A 63 -6.32 10.83 0.24
N VAL A 64 -7.48 10.17 0.19
CA VAL A 64 -7.98 9.35 1.30
C VAL A 64 -7.05 8.17 1.58
N SER A 65 -6.55 7.52 0.53
CA SER A 65 -5.50 6.49 0.65
C SER A 65 -4.22 7.04 1.30
N ALA A 66 -3.76 8.22 0.89
CA ALA A 66 -2.61 8.87 1.50
C ALA A 66 -2.83 9.18 2.99
N CYS A 67 -4.02 9.62 3.40
CA CYS A 67 -4.37 9.80 4.81
C CYS A 67 -4.28 8.48 5.58
N ALA A 68 -4.79 7.38 5.02
CA ALA A 68 -4.67 6.05 5.63
C ALA A 68 -3.21 5.59 5.76
N PHE A 69 -2.36 5.91 4.77
CA PHE A 69 -0.92 5.68 4.81
C PHE A 69 -0.17 6.57 5.81
N ILE A 70 -0.74 7.67 6.30
CA ILE A 70 -0.14 8.45 7.39
C ILE A 70 -0.56 7.83 8.74
N ILE A 71 -1.85 7.50 8.87
CA ILE A 71 -2.42 7.00 10.13
C ILE A 71 -1.82 5.65 10.52
N GLY A 72 -1.71 4.70 9.59
CA GLY A 72 -1.18 3.35 9.87
C GLY A 72 0.24 3.36 10.45
N PRO A 73 1.23 3.95 9.77
CA PRO A 73 2.60 4.06 10.25
C PRO A 73 2.73 4.89 11.52
N LEU A 74 1.89 5.91 11.71
CA LEU A 74 1.85 6.69 12.95
C LEU A 74 1.41 5.79 14.13
N LEU A 75 0.44 4.91 13.93
CA LEU A 75 0.03 3.92 14.93
C LEU A 75 1.14 2.88 15.22
N TYR A 76 1.90 2.45 14.20
CA TYR A 76 3.05 1.57 14.42
C TYR A 76 4.12 2.23 15.29
N TRP A 77 4.37 3.51 15.07
CA TRP A 77 5.29 4.28 15.89
C TRP A 77 4.81 4.38 17.34
N CYS A 78 3.53 4.68 17.53
CA CYS A 78 2.91 4.78 18.84
C CYS A 78 2.92 3.45 19.60
N SER A 79 2.71 2.33 18.90
CA SER A 79 2.86 0.98 19.46
C SER A 79 4.29 0.78 19.96
N CYS A 80 5.31 1.13 19.19
CA CYS A 80 6.70 0.95 19.61
C CYS A 80 7.15 1.87 20.76
N LEU A 81 6.65 3.11 20.82
CA LEU A 81 7.11 4.14 21.79
C LEU A 81 6.37 4.13 23.12
N PHE A 82 5.04 4.03 23.10
CA PHE A 82 4.21 4.27 24.28
C PHE A 82 3.65 2.99 24.90
N VAL A 83 3.54 1.92 24.11
CA VAL A 83 2.84 0.71 24.53
C VAL A 83 3.76 -0.48 24.32
N SER A 84 4.59 -0.78 25.31
CA SER A 84 5.54 -1.91 25.29
C SER A 84 4.98 -3.10 24.50
N TRP A 85 5.70 -3.54 23.48
CA TRP A 85 5.29 -4.60 22.55
C TRP A 85 4.85 -5.89 23.25
N ASN A 86 5.43 -6.18 24.42
CA ASN A 86 5.09 -7.34 25.26
C ASN A 86 3.78 -7.20 26.05
N GLY A 87 3.13 -6.04 26.02
CA GLY A 87 1.81 -5.82 26.59
C GLY A 87 0.69 -6.11 25.59
N ALA A 88 -0.41 -6.72 26.06
CA ALA A 88 -1.59 -6.99 25.23
C ALA A 88 -2.13 -5.73 24.51
N SER A 89 -1.97 -4.55 25.12
CA SER A 89 -2.35 -3.26 24.54
C SER A 89 -1.46 -2.84 23.36
N GLY A 90 -0.17 -3.17 23.37
CA GLY A 90 0.78 -2.73 22.33
C GLY A 90 0.53 -3.45 21.01
N PHE A 91 0.26 -4.75 21.13
CA PHE A 91 -0.14 -5.59 20.01
C PHE A 91 -1.47 -5.15 19.38
N LEU A 92 -2.45 -4.73 20.19
CA LEU A 92 -3.72 -4.21 19.66
C LEU A 92 -3.53 -2.92 18.85
N VAL A 93 -2.70 -1.98 19.31
CA VAL A 93 -2.40 -0.75 18.56
C VAL A 93 -1.66 -1.08 17.27
N PHE A 94 -0.76 -2.06 17.29
CA PHE A 94 -0.10 -2.56 16.08
C PHE A 94 -1.10 -3.16 15.09
N LEU A 95 -2.03 -4.00 15.55
CA LEU A 95 -3.10 -4.54 14.71
C LEU A 95 -3.97 -3.43 14.13
N CYS A 96 -4.33 -2.40 14.90
CA CYS A 96 -5.06 -1.25 14.38
C CYS A 96 -4.28 -0.56 13.25
N GLY A 97 -2.97 -0.37 13.41
CA GLY A 97 -2.12 0.18 12.35
C GLY A 97 -2.19 -0.63 11.06
N GLN A 98 -2.21 -1.97 11.16
CA GLN A 98 -2.34 -2.89 10.02
C GLN A 98 -3.68 -2.77 9.31
N VAL A 99 -4.75 -2.51 10.06
CA VAL A 99 -6.07 -2.26 9.47
C VAL A 99 -6.02 -1.01 8.60
N PHE A 100 -5.54 0.12 9.13
CA PHE A 100 -5.47 1.37 8.38
C PHE A 100 -4.51 1.30 7.19
N PHE A 101 -3.35 0.68 7.39
CA PHE A 101 -2.38 0.50 6.31
C PHE A 101 -2.95 -0.38 5.19
N GLY A 102 -3.58 -1.51 5.53
CA GLY A 102 -4.23 -2.41 4.56
C GLY A 102 -5.34 -1.71 3.76
N ILE A 103 -6.17 -0.91 4.43
CA ILE A 103 -7.20 -0.07 3.75
C ILE A 103 -6.54 0.91 2.78
N GLY A 104 -5.46 1.59 3.19
CA GLY A 104 -4.72 2.52 2.34
C GLY A 104 -4.19 1.87 1.06
N VAL A 105 -3.55 0.70 1.18
CA VAL A 105 -3.06 -0.09 0.04
C VAL A 105 -4.19 -0.45 -0.92
N SER A 106 -5.30 -0.95 -0.39
CA SER A 106 -6.46 -1.35 -1.19
C SER A 106 -7.06 -0.20 -1.97
N MET A 107 -7.25 0.96 -1.34
CA MET A 107 -7.76 2.15 -2.02
C MET A 107 -6.83 2.63 -3.14
N ALA A 108 -5.52 2.61 -2.90
CA ALA A 108 -4.52 2.97 -3.91
C ALA A 108 -4.59 2.00 -5.10
N ALA A 109 -4.52 0.69 -4.84
CA ALA A 109 -4.53 -0.33 -5.89
C ALA A 109 -5.79 -0.26 -6.76
N MET A 110 -6.96 -0.02 -6.15
CA MET A 110 -8.22 0.10 -6.86
C MET A 110 -8.33 1.39 -7.69
N THR A 111 -7.63 2.45 -7.32
CA THR A 111 -7.63 3.74 -8.03
C THR A 111 -6.60 3.75 -9.16
N VAL A 112 -5.41 3.20 -8.93
CA VAL A 112 -4.28 3.24 -9.87
C VAL A 112 -4.53 2.37 -11.11
N GLY A 113 -5.15 1.20 -10.96
CA GLY A 113 -5.41 0.29 -12.08
C GLY A 113 -6.28 0.93 -13.19
N PRO A 114 -7.49 1.41 -12.87
CA PRO A 114 -8.35 2.12 -13.82
C PRO A 114 -7.69 3.40 -14.37
N TYR A 115 -7.04 4.18 -13.51
CA TYR A 115 -6.31 5.38 -13.91
C TYR A 115 -5.30 5.09 -15.03
N LEU A 116 -4.53 4.02 -14.84
CA LEU A 116 -3.49 3.62 -15.77
C LEU A 116 -4.07 3.06 -17.07
N ALA A 117 -5.20 2.34 -17.00
CA ALA A 117 -5.94 1.87 -18.16
C ALA A 117 -6.56 3.00 -18.99
N GLU A 118 -6.94 4.12 -18.36
CA GLU A 118 -7.55 5.28 -19.01
C GLU A 118 -6.53 6.17 -19.72
N ILE A 119 -5.29 6.22 -19.23
CA ILE A 119 -4.20 7.01 -19.82
C ILE A 119 -3.41 6.22 -20.86
N ALA A 120 -3.41 4.88 -20.77
CA ALA A 120 -2.61 4.04 -21.62
C ALA A 120 -3.09 4.07 -23.10
N PRO A 121 -2.17 4.26 -24.08
CA PRO A 121 -2.49 4.16 -25.49
C PRO A 121 -3.03 2.76 -25.84
N PRO A 122 -3.96 2.64 -26.81
CA PRO A 122 -4.67 1.38 -27.12
C PRO A 122 -3.74 0.21 -27.40
N GLN A 123 -2.59 0.47 -28.03
CA GLN A 123 -1.64 -0.55 -28.44
C GLN A 123 -0.91 -1.22 -27.27
N ASN A 124 -0.72 -0.49 -26.15
CA ASN A 124 0.15 -0.93 -25.06
C ASN A 124 -0.57 -1.05 -23.70
N ARG A 125 -1.91 -1.06 -23.65
CA ARG A 125 -2.68 -1.10 -22.39
C ARG A 125 -2.22 -2.20 -21.41
N GLY A 126 -1.88 -3.39 -21.91
CA GLY A 126 -1.38 -4.48 -21.08
C GLY A 126 0.01 -4.23 -20.48
N ALA A 127 0.89 -3.50 -21.18
CA ALA A 127 2.23 -3.17 -20.69
C ALA A 127 2.17 -2.24 -19.47
N TYR A 128 1.26 -1.26 -19.47
CA TYR A 128 1.11 -0.39 -18.32
C TYR A 128 0.56 -1.14 -17.10
N GLY A 129 -0.42 -2.04 -17.25
CA GLY A 129 -0.88 -2.90 -16.16
C GLY A 129 0.25 -3.75 -15.57
N ALA A 130 1.16 -4.26 -16.40
CA ALA A 130 2.33 -5.00 -15.94
C ALA A 130 3.32 -4.14 -15.13
N VAL A 131 3.43 -2.84 -15.41
CA VAL A 131 4.30 -1.92 -14.63
C VAL A 131 3.79 -1.79 -13.19
N GLN A 132 2.48 -1.75 -12.97
CA GLN A 132 1.90 -1.70 -11.62
C GLN A 132 2.28 -2.92 -10.79
N GLU A 133 2.08 -4.13 -11.35
CA GLU A 133 2.43 -5.37 -10.67
C GLU A 133 3.94 -5.55 -10.50
N PHE A 134 4.73 -5.14 -11.49
CA PHE A 134 6.19 -5.14 -11.39
C PHE A 134 6.68 -4.26 -10.23
N GLY A 135 6.08 -3.08 -10.04
CA GLY A 135 6.38 -2.21 -8.90
C GLY A 135 6.04 -2.86 -7.55
N ALA A 136 4.90 -3.55 -7.46
CA ALA A 136 4.50 -4.27 -6.25
C ALA A 136 5.48 -5.41 -5.90
N VAL A 137 5.85 -6.22 -6.89
CA VAL A 137 6.81 -7.33 -6.71
C VAL A 137 8.19 -6.80 -6.35
N LEU A 138 8.67 -5.73 -7.01
CA LEU A 138 9.92 -5.08 -6.63
C LEU A 138 9.90 -4.58 -5.18
N GLY A 139 8.79 -4.00 -4.73
CA GLY A 139 8.62 -3.56 -3.35
C GLY A 139 8.79 -4.71 -2.35
N ILE A 140 8.20 -5.88 -2.64
CA ILE A 140 8.37 -7.09 -1.82
C ILE A 140 9.82 -7.59 -1.88
N CYS A 141 10.48 -7.59 -3.04
CA CYS A 141 11.89 -7.98 -3.12
C CYS A 141 12.79 -7.09 -2.27
N ILE A 142 12.60 -5.76 -2.34
CA ILE A 142 13.37 -4.79 -1.55
C ILE A 142 13.11 -4.98 -0.06
N SER A 143 11.85 -5.23 0.35
CA SER A 143 11.52 -5.45 1.76
C SER A 143 12.21 -6.70 2.32
N LEU A 144 12.27 -7.79 1.55
CA LEU A 144 12.98 -9.01 1.93
C LEU A 144 14.50 -8.78 2.03
N CYS A 145 15.10 -8.06 1.09
CA CYS A 145 16.52 -7.68 1.17
C CYS A 145 16.81 -6.84 2.42
N TYR A 146 15.93 -5.89 2.73
CA TYR A 146 16.07 -5.01 3.87
C TYR A 146 15.93 -5.76 5.21
N ALA A 147 14.96 -6.67 5.30
CA ALA A 147 14.80 -7.56 6.45
C ALA A 147 16.04 -8.42 6.70
N ALA A 148 16.66 -8.95 5.62
CA ALA A 148 17.88 -9.76 5.73
C ALA A 148 19.10 -8.98 6.26
N ILE A 149 19.20 -7.68 5.94
CA ILE A 149 20.30 -6.82 6.42
C ILE A 149 20.10 -6.47 7.91
N LEU A 150 18.86 -6.22 8.32
CA LEU A 150 18.52 -5.78 9.67
C LEU A 150 18.36 -6.90 10.69
N ASP A 151 18.39 -8.16 10.26
CA ASP A 151 18.43 -9.34 11.15
C ASP A 151 19.62 -9.29 12.14
N ARG A 152 20.66 -8.48 11.83
CA ARG A 152 21.82 -8.26 12.72
C ARG A 152 21.76 -7.00 13.58
N CYS A 153 20.72 -6.18 13.42
CA CYS A 153 20.56 -4.93 14.17
C CYS A 153 19.68 -5.13 15.41
N SER A 154 19.67 -4.14 16.31
CA SER A 154 18.79 -4.18 17.49
C SER A 154 17.32 -4.24 17.06
N TRP A 155 16.52 -5.02 17.79
CA TRP A 155 15.09 -5.24 17.52
C TRP A 155 14.32 -3.92 17.31
N SER A 156 14.59 -2.90 18.13
CA SER A 156 13.97 -1.57 18.01
C SER A 156 14.34 -0.85 16.71
N ALA A 157 15.61 -0.95 16.26
CA ALA A 157 16.03 -0.37 14.99
C ALA A 157 15.35 -1.10 13.82
N THR A 158 15.22 -2.42 13.89
CA THR A 158 14.56 -3.24 12.86
C THR A 158 13.08 -2.89 12.72
N TYR A 159 12.33 -2.70 13.80
CA TYR A 159 10.92 -2.29 13.72
C TYR A 159 10.71 -0.89 13.12
N PHE A 160 11.50 0.08 13.58
CA PHE A 160 11.44 1.45 13.04
C PHE A 160 11.76 1.47 11.55
N ALA A 161 12.79 0.72 11.17
CA ALA A 161 13.26 0.61 9.82
C ALA A 161 12.26 -0.11 8.89
N VAL A 162 11.63 -1.20 9.34
CA VAL A 162 10.81 -2.07 8.48
C VAL A 162 9.36 -1.60 8.37
N TYR A 163 8.76 -1.08 9.44
CA TYR A 163 7.33 -0.74 9.46
C TYR A 163 7.07 0.77 9.41
N TRP A 164 7.88 1.56 10.12
CA TRP A 164 7.64 3.00 10.22
C TRP A 164 8.15 3.75 8.99
N ALA A 165 9.45 3.61 8.69
CA ALA A 165 10.07 4.35 7.59
C ALA A 165 9.42 4.09 6.21
N PRO A 166 9.11 2.85 5.81
CA PRO A 166 8.53 2.58 4.50
C PRO A 166 7.07 3.05 4.39
N GLY A 167 6.33 3.00 5.49
CA GLY A 167 4.96 3.50 5.55
C GLY A 167 4.89 5.03 5.43
N TRP A 168 5.79 5.75 6.09
CA TRP A 168 5.92 7.19 5.90
C TRP A 168 6.40 7.54 4.50
N LEU A 169 7.35 6.78 3.96
CA LEU A 169 7.84 6.96 2.60
C LEU A 169 6.70 6.80 1.58
N SER A 170 5.86 5.78 1.71
CA SER A 170 4.72 5.58 0.80
C SER A 170 3.70 6.73 0.88
N ALA A 171 3.42 7.25 2.08
CA ALA A 171 2.55 8.42 2.25
C ALA A 171 3.11 9.67 1.57
N VAL A 172 4.38 9.98 1.79
CA VAL A 172 5.05 11.16 1.22
C VAL A 172 5.12 11.04 -0.31
N VAL A 173 5.50 9.87 -0.82
CA VAL A 173 5.56 9.62 -2.26
C VAL A 173 4.17 9.77 -2.88
N MET A 174 3.13 9.24 -2.25
CA MET A 174 1.76 9.37 -2.76
C MET A 174 1.30 10.83 -2.81
N LEU A 175 1.52 11.60 -1.74
CA LEU A 175 1.18 13.02 -1.69
C LEU A 175 1.97 13.86 -2.70
N ALA A 176 3.26 13.54 -2.89
CA ALA A 176 4.09 14.21 -3.89
C ALA A 176 3.59 13.92 -5.31
N CYS A 177 3.27 12.65 -5.60
CA CYS A 177 2.75 12.23 -6.90
C CYS A 177 1.39 12.85 -7.21
N LEU A 178 0.51 13.06 -6.22
CA LEU A 178 -0.79 13.69 -6.40
C LEU A 178 -0.72 15.06 -7.10
N LYS A 179 0.36 15.82 -6.87
CA LYS A 179 0.56 17.13 -7.49
C LYS A 179 0.79 17.05 -9.01
N TRP A 180 1.32 15.93 -9.49
CA TRP A 180 1.60 15.69 -10.92
C TRP A 180 0.52 14.87 -11.62
N THR A 181 -0.42 14.28 -10.87
CA THR A 181 -1.51 13.49 -11.43
C THR A 181 -2.51 14.38 -12.18
N VAL A 182 -2.54 14.25 -13.50
CA VAL A 182 -3.60 14.84 -14.35
C VAL A 182 -4.86 13.98 -14.19
N GLU A 183 -6.04 14.61 -14.16
CA GLU A 183 -7.32 13.90 -14.14
C GLU A 183 -7.56 13.18 -15.46
N THR A 184 -8.15 11.99 -15.40
CA THR A 184 -8.43 11.20 -16.62
C THR A 184 -9.63 11.78 -17.36
N PRO A 185 -9.67 11.71 -18.71
CA PRO A 185 -10.78 12.25 -19.50
C PRO A 185 -12.13 11.68 -19.07
N ARG A 186 -12.19 10.38 -18.75
CA ARG A 186 -13.41 9.72 -18.29
C ARG A 186 -13.88 10.25 -16.94
N ALA A 187 -12.97 10.49 -15.99
CA ALA A 187 -13.34 11.07 -14.70
C ALA A 187 -13.90 12.49 -14.87
N CYS A 188 -13.30 13.30 -15.76
CA CYS A 188 -13.83 14.63 -16.09
C CYS A 188 -15.24 14.54 -16.72
N LEU A 189 -15.48 13.59 -17.62
CA LEU A 189 -16.80 13.38 -18.26
C LEU A 189 -17.87 12.92 -17.27
N LEU A 190 -17.54 12.02 -16.34
CA LEU A 190 -18.46 11.58 -15.28
C LEU A 190 -18.86 12.72 -14.33
N GLN A 191 -17.96 13.70 -14.15
CA GLN A 191 -18.22 14.91 -13.36
C GLN A 191 -18.94 16.02 -14.15
N GLY A 192 -19.18 15.83 -15.45
CA GLY A 192 -19.76 16.86 -16.33
C GLY A 192 -18.80 18.01 -16.66
N ARG A 193 -17.48 17.80 -16.52
CA ARG A 193 -16.41 18.78 -16.84
C ARG A 193 -15.86 18.54 -18.24
N ASP A 194 -16.69 18.78 -19.25
CA ASP A 194 -16.39 18.47 -20.65
C ASP A 194 -15.18 19.26 -21.20
N ALA A 195 -15.01 20.52 -20.76
CA ALA A 195 -13.89 21.36 -21.18
C ALA A 195 -12.53 20.79 -20.73
N ASP A 196 -12.46 20.25 -19.51
CA ASP A 196 -11.24 19.66 -18.96
C ASP A 196 -10.96 18.28 -19.59
N ALA A 197 -12.02 17.52 -19.91
CA ALA A 197 -11.89 16.25 -20.63
C ALA A 197 -11.23 16.45 -22.00
N VAL A 198 -11.67 17.46 -22.76
CA VAL A 198 -11.08 17.79 -24.08
C VAL A 198 -9.64 18.24 -23.95
N ALA A 199 -9.31 19.07 -22.95
CA ALA A 199 -7.94 19.52 -22.68
C ALA A 199 -7.01 18.33 -22.37
N THR A 200 -7.40 17.44 -21.47
CA THR A 200 -6.63 16.23 -21.14
C THR A 200 -6.50 15.30 -22.36
N PHE A 201 -7.55 15.10 -23.14
CA PHE A 201 -7.49 14.24 -24.31
C PHE A 201 -6.55 14.80 -25.39
N SER A 202 -6.53 16.13 -25.59
CA SER A 202 -5.59 16.79 -26.50
C SER A 202 -4.13 16.65 -26.07
N TYR A 203 -3.89 16.58 -24.75
CA TYR A 203 -2.56 16.33 -24.17
C TYR A 203 -2.11 14.87 -24.35
N LEU A 204 -3.04 13.91 -24.19
CA LEU A 204 -2.75 12.48 -24.35
C LEU A 204 -2.58 12.06 -25.82
N CYS A 205 -3.31 12.70 -26.74
CA CYS A 205 -3.31 12.40 -28.18
C CYS A 205 -2.85 13.63 -29.00
N PRO A 206 -1.55 13.98 -29.01
CA PRO A 206 -1.04 15.10 -29.78
C PRO A 206 -1.13 14.79 -31.29
N GLY A 207 -2.20 15.26 -31.94
CA GLY A 207 -2.47 15.05 -33.37
C GLY A 207 -3.93 14.75 -33.74
N ALA A 208 -4.82 14.58 -32.76
CA ALA A 208 -6.25 14.40 -33.02
C ALA A 208 -6.92 15.74 -33.39
N SER A 209 -7.78 15.74 -34.42
CA SER A 209 -8.57 16.92 -34.83
C SER A 209 -9.61 17.27 -33.76
N ASN A 210 -9.81 18.56 -33.46
CA ASN A 210 -10.76 19.05 -32.44
C ASN A 210 -12.20 18.55 -32.65
N ASN A 211 -12.62 18.31 -33.90
CA ASN A 211 -13.95 17.78 -34.19
C ASN A 211 -14.07 16.28 -33.83
N LEU A 212 -12.98 15.52 -33.96
CA LEU A 212 -12.90 14.10 -33.55
C LEU A 212 -12.90 13.96 -32.03
N LEU A 213 -12.24 14.90 -31.33
CA LEU A 213 -12.23 14.97 -29.87
C LEU A 213 -13.63 15.18 -29.31
N GLN A 214 -14.38 16.13 -29.86
CA GLN A 214 -15.76 16.39 -29.43
C GLN A 214 -16.70 15.22 -29.76
N SER A 215 -16.56 14.59 -30.93
CA SER A 215 -17.39 13.42 -31.25
C SER A 215 -17.13 12.22 -30.35
N THR A 216 -15.87 11.98 -29.94
CA THR A 216 -15.55 10.88 -29.00
C THR A 216 -16.05 11.18 -27.58
N VAL A 217 -16.06 12.45 -27.17
CA VAL A 217 -16.66 12.89 -25.90
C VAL A 217 -18.18 12.64 -25.90
N ASP A 218 -18.86 12.98 -27.00
CA ASP A 218 -20.30 12.75 -27.15
C ASP A 218 -20.66 11.26 -27.24
N GLU A 219 -19.76 10.40 -27.75
CA GLU A 219 -19.96 8.95 -27.85
C GLU A 219 -19.78 8.21 -26.50
N ILE A 220 -19.03 8.79 -25.56
CA ILE A 220 -18.78 8.22 -24.22
C ILE A 220 -19.90 8.58 -23.22
N ARG A 221 -20.72 9.59 -23.55
CA ARG A 221 -21.84 10.06 -22.73
C ARG A 221 -23.05 9.13 -22.79
#